data_AF-A0A4R0FZU4-F1
#
_entry.id   AF-A0A4R0FZU4-F1
#
_cell.length_a   1.000
_cell.length_b   1.000
_cell.length_c   1.000
_cell.angle_alpha   90.00
_cell.angle_beta   90.00
_cell.angle_gamma   90.00
#
_symmetry.space_group_name_H-M   'P 1'
#
loop_
_entity.id
_entity.type
_entity.pdbx_description
1 polymer ?
#
loop_
_entity_poly.entity_id
_entity_poly.type
_entity_poly.pdbx_seq_one_letter_code
_entity_poly.pdbx_strand_id
1 'polypeptide(L)'
;MNNCRDCRNPIHHGAKKCHHCGSYQNWIRHLNTFALFTGFFLTLLSIWTIPFINGVFQSKQAEIVTSIISGESNKLHFMIANNGNQPAAITSIEIDSKMSFGIGTWYLDNQLDGTLLEPGQAKVLNASNGAPIPSPLPYEIQTILNSKEDVPKNCTLVIQYVELNGSNKTFTYPFTCSPFEVSQSHGGLSDRQ
;
A
#
# COMPACT_ATOMS: atom_id res chain seq x y z
N MET A 1 -25.58 -59.50 -37.83
CA MET A 1 -24.15 -59.21 -37.59
C MET A 1 -23.98 -57.71 -37.52
N ASN A 2 -23.15 -57.22 -36.61
CA ASN A 2 -22.82 -55.79 -36.55
C ASN A 2 -21.38 -55.62 -37.03
N ASN A 3 -21.05 -54.45 -37.57
CA ASN A 3 -19.68 -54.12 -37.95
C ASN A 3 -19.02 -53.31 -36.83
N CYS A 4 -17.72 -53.48 -36.66
CA CYS A 4 -16.92 -52.65 -35.76
C CYS A 4 -16.98 -51.19 -36.21
N ARG A 5 -17.14 -50.24 -35.28
CA ARG A 5 -17.23 -48.81 -35.60
C ARG A 5 -15.90 -48.20 -36.07
N ASP A 6 -14.76 -48.84 -35.79
CA ASP A 6 -13.44 -48.31 -36.14
C ASP A 6 -12.85 -49.04 -37.35
N CYS A 7 -12.75 -50.38 -37.31
CA CYS A 7 -12.16 -51.16 -38.41
C CYS A 7 -13.18 -51.73 -39.42
N ARG A 8 -14.49 -51.54 -39.20
CA ARG A 8 -15.59 -51.99 -40.09
C ARG A 8 -15.70 -53.49 -40.34
N ASN A 9 -14.83 -54.32 -39.77
CA ASN A 9 -14.93 -55.79 -39.84
C ASN A 9 -16.17 -56.32 -39.08
N PRO A 10 -16.74 -57.45 -39.52
CA PRO A 10 -17.89 -58.07 -38.87
C PRO A 10 -17.54 -58.55 -37.46
N ILE A 11 -18.44 -58.31 -36.51
CA ILE A 11 -18.35 -58.72 -35.11
C ILE A 11 -19.64 -59.42 -34.65
N HIS A 12 -19.51 -60.28 -33.64
CA HIS A 12 -20.66 -60.92 -33.01
C HIS A 12 -21.62 -59.88 -32.42
N HIS A 13 -22.92 -60.18 -32.51
CA HIS A 13 -23.95 -59.31 -31.93
C HIS A 13 -23.76 -59.23 -30.41
N GLY A 14 -23.63 -58.02 -29.87
CA GLY A 14 -23.35 -57.79 -28.44
C GLY A 14 -21.87 -57.82 -28.02
N ALA A 15 -20.93 -57.98 -28.95
CA ALA A 15 -19.50 -57.93 -28.63
C ALA A 15 -19.09 -56.54 -28.10
N LYS A 16 -18.58 -56.48 -26.86
CA LYS A 16 -18.11 -55.23 -26.22
C LYS A 16 -16.74 -54.76 -26.73
N LYS A 17 -15.94 -55.68 -27.29
CA LYS A 17 -14.59 -55.43 -27.82
C LYS A 17 -14.43 -56.13 -29.17
N CYS A 18 -13.83 -55.46 -30.14
CA CYS A 18 -13.54 -56.05 -31.44
C CYS A 18 -12.34 -57.01 -31.33
N HIS A 19 -12.47 -58.23 -31.86
CA HIS A 19 -11.37 -59.20 -31.89
C HIS A 19 -10.27 -58.83 -32.92
N HIS A 20 -10.62 -58.10 -33.98
CA HIS A 20 -9.67 -57.72 -35.04
C HIS A 20 -8.77 -56.53 -34.67
N CYS A 21 -9.34 -55.46 -34.12
CA CYS A 21 -8.60 -54.22 -33.81
C CYS A 21 -8.50 -53.93 -32.31
N GLY A 22 -9.11 -54.74 -31.46
CA GLY A 22 -9.10 -54.53 -30.01
C GLY A 22 -9.96 -53.36 -29.51
N SER A 23 -10.68 -52.64 -30.38
CA SER A 23 -11.39 -51.44 -29.96
C SER A 23 -12.72 -51.73 -29.25
N TYR A 24 -13.02 -50.92 -28.23
CA TYR A 24 -14.26 -51.01 -27.45
C TYR A 24 -15.44 -50.45 -28.24
N GLN A 25 -16.55 -51.21 -28.28
CA GLN A 25 -17.77 -50.82 -29.02
C GLN A 25 -18.84 -50.19 -28.11
N ASN A 26 -18.60 -50.18 -26.80
CA ASN A 26 -19.46 -49.60 -25.77
C ASN A 26 -18.99 -48.19 -25.38
N TRP A 27 -19.63 -47.62 -24.35
CA TRP A 27 -19.36 -46.28 -23.84
C TRP A 27 -17.90 -46.04 -23.38
N ILE A 28 -17.17 -47.12 -23.06
CA ILE A 28 -15.73 -47.07 -22.69
C ILE A 28 -14.90 -46.38 -23.76
N ARG A 29 -15.30 -46.45 -25.04
CA ARG A 29 -14.62 -45.73 -26.13
C ARG A 29 -14.56 -44.21 -25.89
N HIS A 30 -15.56 -43.64 -25.23
CA HIS A 30 -15.61 -42.20 -24.95
C HIS A 30 -14.77 -41.80 -23.73
N LEU A 31 -14.37 -42.73 -22.86
CA LEU A 31 -13.54 -42.41 -21.68
C LEU A 31 -12.22 -41.73 -22.06
N ASN A 32 -11.59 -42.17 -23.14
CA ASN A 32 -10.33 -41.57 -23.60
C ASN A 32 -10.55 -40.13 -24.10
N THR A 33 -11.67 -39.89 -24.79
CA THR A 33 -12.06 -38.53 -25.23
C THR A 33 -12.37 -37.65 -24.03
N PHE A 34 -13.13 -38.15 -23.05
CA PHE A 34 -13.41 -37.43 -21.81
C PHE A 34 -12.13 -37.08 -21.05
N ALA A 35 -11.17 -38.01 -20.94
CA ALA A 35 -9.89 -37.77 -20.27
C ALA A 35 -9.09 -36.62 -20.90
N LEU A 36 -9.09 -36.52 -22.24
CA LEU A 36 -8.45 -35.42 -22.96
C LEU A 36 -9.13 -34.07 -22.67
N PHE A 37 -10.47 -34.03 -22.70
CA PHE A 37 -11.21 -32.81 -22.36
C PHE A 37 -11.02 -32.41 -20.90
N THR A 38 -11.09 -33.35 -19.96
CA THR A 38 -10.88 -33.05 -18.54
C THR A 38 -9.46 -32.53 -18.28
N GLY A 39 -8.46 -33.11 -18.95
CA GLY A 39 -7.08 -32.62 -18.89
C GLY A 39 -6.97 -31.17 -19.37
N PHE A 40 -7.59 -30.84 -20.50
CA PHE A 40 -7.61 -29.48 -21.04
C PHE A 40 -8.36 -28.48 -20.13
N PHE A 41 -9.48 -28.87 -19.54
CA PHE A 41 -10.19 -28.01 -18.58
C PHE A 41 -9.39 -27.79 -17.30
N LEU A 42 -8.71 -28.82 -16.79
CA LEU A 42 -7.85 -28.70 -15.61
C LEU A 42 -6.66 -27.77 -15.88
N THR A 43 -6.04 -27.84 -17.07
CA THR A 43 -4.96 -26.90 -17.42
C THR A 43 -5.48 -25.48 -17.55
N LEU A 44 -6.66 -25.25 -18.15
CA LEU A 44 -7.27 -23.91 -18.20
C LEU A 44 -7.58 -23.36 -16.80
N LEU A 45 -8.16 -24.18 -15.92
CA LEU A 45 -8.45 -23.79 -14.53
C LEU A 45 -7.15 -23.47 -13.76
N SER A 46 -6.08 -24.22 -13.98
CA SER A 46 -4.78 -23.95 -13.35
C SER A 46 -4.18 -22.60 -13.76
N ILE A 47 -4.39 -22.18 -15.02
CA ILE A 47 -3.96 -20.86 -15.51
C ILE A 47 -4.82 -19.75 -14.90
N TRP A 48 -6.12 -19.99 -14.72
CA TRP A 48 -7.05 -19.04 -14.10
C TRP A 48 -6.79 -18.79 -12.62
N THR A 49 -6.22 -19.76 -11.89
CA THR A 49 -5.86 -19.59 -10.48
C THR A 49 -4.59 -18.75 -10.25
N ILE A 50 -3.86 -18.39 -11.31
CA ILE A 50 -2.68 -17.54 -11.18
C ILE A 50 -3.15 -16.12 -10.82
N PRO A 51 -2.62 -15.48 -9.76
CA PRO A 51 -3.02 -14.13 -9.30
C PRO A 51 -2.67 -12.98 -10.27
N PHE A 52 -2.46 -13.27 -11.55
CA PHE A 52 -2.09 -12.31 -12.58
C PHE A 52 -3.22 -11.29 -12.88
N ILE A 53 -4.49 -11.68 -12.71
CA ILE A 53 -5.63 -10.80 -13.04
C ILE A 53 -5.81 -9.68 -11.99
N ASN A 54 -5.38 -9.91 -10.74
CA ASN A 54 -5.52 -8.90 -9.69
C ASN A 54 -4.55 -7.72 -9.87
N GLY A 55 -3.36 -7.95 -10.44
CA GLY A 55 -2.37 -6.88 -10.66
C GLY A 55 -2.67 -5.97 -11.84
N VAL A 56 -3.46 -6.42 -12.83
CA VAL A 56 -3.78 -5.65 -14.05
C VAL A 56 -4.98 -4.72 -13.85
N PHE A 57 -5.91 -5.08 -12.95
CA PHE A 57 -7.10 -4.27 -12.64
C PHE A 57 -6.97 -3.38 -11.41
N GLN A 58 -5.86 -3.45 -10.67
CA GLN A 58 -5.60 -2.51 -9.60
C GLN A 58 -5.27 -1.14 -10.19
N SER A 59 -6.02 -0.12 -9.78
CA SER A 59 -5.64 1.27 -10.02
C SER A 59 -4.21 1.45 -9.53
N LYS A 60 -3.33 1.95 -10.40
CA LYS A 60 -1.96 2.31 -10.01
C LYS A 60 -2.05 3.57 -9.15
N GLN A 61 -1.65 3.44 -7.90
CA GLN A 61 -1.69 4.52 -6.90
C GLN A 61 -0.59 4.31 -5.87
N ALA A 62 -0.05 5.41 -5.39
CA ALA A 62 0.83 5.39 -4.23
C ALA A 62 -0.02 5.40 -2.95
N GLU A 63 0.44 4.70 -1.91
CA GLU A 63 -0.24 4.70 -0.61
C GLU A 63 0.79 5.04 0.46
N ILE A 64 0.90 6.35 0.73
CA ILE A 64 1.83 6.86 1.73
C ILE A 64 1.28 6.62 3.13
N VAL A 65 2.08 6.00 3.98
CA VAL A 65 1.81 5.81 5.40
C VAL A 65 2.97 6.33 6.22
N THR A 66 2.68 6.81 7.44
CA THR A 66 3.70 7.41 8.31
C THR A 66 3.50 7.02 9.78
N SER A 67 4.58 7.06 10.55
CA SER A 67 4.54 6.99 12.01
C SER A 67 5.64 7.86 12.63
N ILE A 68 5.30 8.60 13.69
CA ILE A 68 6.28 9.40 14.42
C ILE A 68 7.04 8.47 15.39
N ILE A 69 8.36 8.50 15.33
CA ILE A 69 9.24 7.77 16.26
C ILE A 69 9.52 8.64 17.48
N SER A 70 9.96 9.88 17.26
CA SER A 70 10.28 10.85 18.30
C SER A 70 10.32 12.26 17.71
N GLY A 71 10.43 13.26 18.57
CA GLY A 71 10.72 14.61 18.12
C GLY A 71 11.27 15.48 19.24
N GLU A 72 12.18 16.36 18.84
CA GLU A 72 12.84 17.34 19.68
C GLU A 72 12.28 18.73 19.33
N SER A 73 12.80 19.78 19.98
CA SER A 73 12.35 21.16 19.75
C SER A 73 12.62 21.68 18.34
N ASN A 74 13.46 21.04 17.54
CA ASN A 74 13.84 21.49 16.19
C ASN A 74 13.89 20.36 15.14
N LYS A 75 13.60 19.11 15.52
CA LYS A 75 13.75 17.93 14.66
C LYS A 75 12.60 16.96 14.88
N LEU A 76 12.08 16.43 13.79
CA LEU A 76 11.09 15.36 13.79
C LEU A 76 11.71 14.08 13.24
N HIS A 77 11.58 12.99 13.99
CA HIS A 77 12.02 11.66 13.60
C HIS A 77 10.79 10.80 13.31
N PHE A 78 10.63 10.36 12.06
CA PHE A 78 9.47 9.58 11.65
C PHE A 78 9.80 8.58 10.55
N MET A 79 8.99 7.53 10.45
CA MET A 79 9.04 6.58 9.35
C MET A 79 8.00 6.97 8.31
N ILE A 80 8.40 6.90 7.03
CA ILE A 80 7.50 7.00 5.90
C ILE A 80 7.63 5.74 5.05
N ALA A 81 6.52 5.22 4.56
CA ALA A 81 6.52 4.08 3.65
C ALA A 81 5.49 4.27 2.54
N ASN A 82 5.73 3.63 1.40
CA ASN A 82 4.78 3.54 0.30
C ASN A 82 4.25 2.10 0.22
N ASN A 83 3.05 1.87 0.72
CA ASN A 83 2.35 0.57 0.63
C ASN A 83 1.60 0.38 -0.69
N GLY A 84 1.62 1.39 -1.56
CA GLY A 84 0.94 1.36 -2.84
C GLY A 84 1.65 0.47 -3.86
N ASN A 85 1.16 0.51 -5.09
CA ASN A 85 1.70 -0.24 -6.22
C ASN A 85 2.37 0.66 -7.27
N GLN A 86 2.57 1.95 -6.94
CA GLN A 86 3.21 2.94 -7.79
C GLN A 86 4.18 3.83 -7.00
N PRO A 87 5.32 4.24 -7.58
CA PRO A 87 6.23 5.19 -6.95
C PRO A 87 5.60 6.57 -6.74
N ALA A 88 6.06 7.28 -5.71
CA ALA A 88 5.69 8.67 -5.45
C ALA A 88 6.93 9.53 -5.16
N ALA A 89 6.88 10.78 -5.62
CA ALA A 89 7.86 11.81 -5.25
C ALA A 89 7.31 12.62 -4.08
N ILE A 90 8.03 12.67 -2.95
CA ILE A 90 7.65 13.52 -1.82
C ILE A 90 8.06 14.95 -2.15
N THR A 91 7.12 15.89 -2.08
CA THR A 91 7.35 17.30 -2.45
C THR A 91 7.43 18.22 -1.24
N SER A 92 6.66 17.93 -0.20
CA SER A 92 6.65 18.75 1.01
C SER A 92 6.33 17.91 2.24
N ILE A 93 6.95 18.27 3.36
CA ILE A 93 6.69 17.72 4.68
C ILE A 93 6.49 18.91 5.61
N GLU A 94 5.29 18.99 6.17
CA GLU A 94 4.82 20.15 6.94
C GLU A 94 4.25 19.69 8.28
N ILE A 95 4.38 20.52 9.30
CA ILE A 95 3.61 20.40 10.54
C ILE A 95 2.61 21.54 10.57
N ASP A 96 1.32 21.22 10.70
CA ASP A 96 0.27 22.19 10.97
C ASP A 96 -0.12 22.11 12.45
N SER A 97 -0.19 23.26 13.14
CA SER A 97 -0.66 23.33 14.53
C SER A 97 -1.71 24.41 14.72
N LYS A 98 -2.74 24.10 15.50
CA LYS A 98 -3.75 25.07 15.92
C LYS A 98 -3.21 25.87 17.12
N MET A 99 -2.93 27.14 16.90
CA MET A 99 -2.49 28.09 17.93
C MET A 99 -3.63 29.07 18.28
N SER A 100 -3.47 29.79 19.40
CA SER A 100 -4.45 30.77 19.87
C SER A 100 -4.71 31.91 18.88
N PHE A 101 -3.74 32.21 18.01
CA PHE A 101 -3.78 33.28 17.02
C PHE A 101 -4.02 32.80 15.57
N GLY A 102 -4.24 31.50 15.35
CA GLY A 102 -4.45 30.94 14.01
C GLY A 102 -3.78 29.57 13.81
N ILE A 103 -3.64 29.15 12.56
CA ILE A 103 -2.90 27.94 12.19
C ILE A 103 -1.47 28.35 11.87
N GLY A 104 -0.49 27.69 12.49
CA GLY A 104 0.90 27.77 12.06
C GLY A 104 1.28 26.56 11.24
N THR A 105 2.07 26.79 10.21
CA THR A 105 2.62 25.77 9.34
C THR A 105 4.14 25.85 9.38
N TRP A 106 4.80 24.74 9.69
CA TRP A 106 6.25 24.61 9.68
C TRP A 106 6.64 23.67 8.54
N TYR A 107 7.24 24.23 7.50
CA TYR A 107 7.87 23.46 6.42
C TYR A 107 9.15 22.85 6.94
N LEU A 108 9.35 21.55 6.75
CA LEU A 108 10.55 20.84 7.16
C LEU A 108 11.39 20.49 5.94
N ASP A 109 12.71 20.59 6.07
CA ASP A 109 13.61 20.13 5.02
C ASP A 109 13.43 18.63 4.85
N ASN A 110 13.11 18.25 3.63
CA ASN A 110 12.84 16.88 3.26
C ASN A 110 14.14 16.28 2.68
N GLN A 111 14.67 15.22 3.28
CA GLN A 111 15.86 14.51 2.76
C GLN A 111 15.55 13.67 1.51
N LEU A 112 14.30 13.65 1.07
CA LEU A 112 13.80 12.90 -0.07
C LEU A 112 13.69 13.76 -1.34
N ASP A 113 14.17 15.00 -1.31
CA ASP A 113 13.97 15.95 -2.39
C ASP A 113 14.68 15.45 -3.65
N GLY A 114 13.91 15.28 -4.73
CA GLY A 114 14.40 14.66 -5.97
C GLY A 114 14.55 13.14 -5.94
N THR A 115 14.10 12.46 -4.88
CA THR A 115 14.10 10.98 -4.78
C THR A 115 12.69 10.41 -4.81
N LEU A 116 12.53 9.26 -5.46
CA LEU A 116 11.29 8.50 -5.44
C LEU A 116 11.25 7.59 -4.21
N LEU A 117 10.04 7.43 -3.67
CA LEU A 117 9.70 6.39 -2.70
C LEU A 117 9.01 5.25 -3.43
N GLU A 118 9.75 4.16 -3.64
CA GLU A 118 9.30 3.01 -4.42
C GLU A 118 8.22 2.20 -3.66
N PRO A 119 7.35 1.46 -4.37
CA PRO A 119 6.41 0.52 -3.77
C PRO A 119 7.09 -0.48 -2.81
N GLY A 120 6.53 -0.62 -1.61
CA GLY A 120 7.07 -1.48 -0.55
C GLY A 120 8.32 -0.93 0.16
N GLN A 121 8.78 0.27 -0.21
CA GLN A 121 9.93 0.90 0.44
C GLN A 121 9.50 1.69 1.67
N ALA A 122 10.28 1.57 2.74
CA ALA A 122 10.19 2.39 3.94
C ALA A 122 11.51 3.13 4.19
N LYS A 123 11.43 4.36 4.69
CA LYS A 123 12.58 5.18 5.06
C LYS A 123 12.32 5.85 6.42
N VAL A 124 13.38 5.98 7.21
CA VAL A 124 13.38 6.79 8.43
C VAL A 124 13.91 8.17 8.03
N LEU A 125 13.19 9.22 8.38
CA LEU A 125 13.54 10.61 8.08
C LEU A 125 13.80 11.39 9.36
N ASN A 126 14.81 12.26 9.27
CA ASN A 126 15.12 13.28 10.27
C ASN A 126 14.87 14.63 9.61
N ALA A 127 13.67 15.18 9.82
CA ALA A 127 13.23 16.42 9.18
C ALA A 127 13.34 17.60 10.14
N SER A 128 13.86 18.73 9.65
CA SER A 128 14.02 19.97 10.41
C SER A 128 14.09 21.16 9.46
N ASN A 129 13.85 22.37 9.93
CA ASN A 129 14.10 23.61 9.16
C ASN A 129 15.08 24.55 9.87
N GLY A 130 15.85 24.02 10.83
CA GLY A 130 16.75 24.79 11.67
C GLY A 130 16.08 25.70 12.72
N ALA A 131 14.75 25.87 12.66
CA ALA A 131 13.98 26.64 13.62
C ALA A 131 13.27 25.73 14.64
N PRO A 132 12.79 26.29 15.76
CA PRO A 132 11.92 25.56 16.67
C PRO A 132 10.61 25.13 16.00
N ILE A 133 10.21 23.88 16.23
CA ILE A 133 8.98 23.26 15.73
C ILE A 133 8.15 22.70 16.88
N PRO A 134 6.82 22.52 16.72
CA PRO A 134 6.00 21.82 17.69
C PRO A 134 6.48 20.38 17.88
N SER A 135 6.97 20.07 19.08
CA SER A 135 7.52 18.75 19.38
C SER A 135 6.40 17.76 19.73
N PRO A 136 6.38 16.55 19.14
CA PRO A 136 5.44 15.50 19.54
C PRO A 136 5.66 15.12 21.01
N LEU A 137 4.57 14.77 21.71
CA LEU A 137 4.72 14.24 23.06
C LEU A 137 5.43 12.88 23.03
N PRO A 138 6.36 12.60 23.95
CA PRO A 138 6.94 11.27 24.11
C PRO A 138 5.87 10.19 24.29
N TYR A 139 6.09 9.00 23.72
CA TYR A 139 5.13 7.89 23.77
C TYR A 139 4.77 7.49 25.21
N GLU A 140 5.73 7.54 26.12
CA GLU A 140 5.56 7.25 27.55
C GLU A 140 4.57 8.22 28.20
N ILE A 141 4.61 9.49 27.81
CA ILE A 141 3.70 10.53 28.32
C ILE A 141 2.32 10.38 27.67
N GLN A 142 2.26 10.07 26.37
CA GLN A 142 1.00 9.83 25.67
C GLN A 142 0.22 8.65 26.26
N THR A 143 0.89 7.53 26.56
CA THR A 143 0.21 6.35 27.12
C THR A 143 -0.39 6.62 28.51
N ILE A 144 0.30 7.39 29.35
CA ILE A 144 -0.22 7.80 30.66
C ILE A 144 -1.41 8.77 30.50
N LEU A 145 -1.30 9.76 29.62
CA LEU A 145 -2.35 10.75 29.43
C LEU A 145 -3.60 10.14 28.77
N ASN A 146 -3.45 9.34 27.71
CA ASN A 146 -4.55 8.64 27.03
C ASN A 146 -5.29 7.66 27.96
N SER A 147 -4.61 7.14 29.00
CA SER A 147 -5.26 6.28 30.01
C SER A 147 -6.16 7.04 30.99
N LYS A 148 -6.01 8.38 31.06
CA LYS A 148 -6.72 9.25 32.00
C LYS A 148 -7.72 10.17 31.31
N GLU A 149 -7.44 10.60 30.08
CA GLU A 149 -8.25 11.56 29.34
C GLU A 149 -7.96 11.48 27.82
N ASP A 150 -8.92 11.86 26.97
CA ASP A 150 -8.71 11.92 25.52
C ASP A 150 -7.87 13.15 25.17
N VAL A 151 -6.57 12.94 24.93
CA VAL A 151 -5.64 14.05 24.70
C VAL A 151 -5.87 14.61 23.30
N PRO A 152 -6.18 15.92 23.17
CA PRO A 152 -6.50 16.49 21.86
C PRO A 152 -5.29 16.44 20.93
N LYS A 153 -5.50 15.91 19.72
CA LYS A 153 -4.53 15.97 18.62
C LYS A 153 -4.54 17.39 18.03
N ASN A 154 -3.59 18.20 18.48
CA ASN A 154 -3.46 19.63 18.15
C ASN A 154 -2.44 19.92 17.04
N CYS A 155 -1.68 18.91 16.59
CA CYS A 155 -0.82 18.99 15.42
C CYS A 155 -1.21 17.97 14.34
N THR A 156 -0.87 18.28 13.08
CA THR A 156 -1.01 17.39 11.94
C THR A 156 0.29 17.39 11.15
N LEU A 157 0.86 16.21 10.91
CA LEU A 157 1.94 16.03 9.95
C LEU A 157 1.32 15.91 8.56
N VAL A 158 1.66 16.82 7.66
CA VAL A 158 1.14 16.91 6.30
C VAL A 158 2.25 16.53 5.34
N ILE A 159 2.02 15.50 4.54
CA ILE A 159 2.96 14.98 3.54
C ILE A 159 2.33 15.18 2.17
N GLN A 160 2.92 16.03 1.35
CA GLN A 160 2.51 16.25 -0.03
C GLN A 160 3.38 15.42 -0.95
N TYR A 161 2.76 14.77 -1.94
CA TYR A 161 3.46 13.93 -2.89
C TYR A 161 2.81 13.94 -4.27
N VAL A 162 3.62 13.60 -5.27
CA VAL A 162 3.22 13.53 -6.69
C VAL A 162 3.33 12.07 -7.15
N GLU A 163 2.28 11.56 -7.77
CA GLU A 163 2.30 10.26 -8.45
C GLU A 163 2.84 10.39 -9.88
N LEU A 164 3.28 9.29 -10.52
CA LEU A 164 3.80 9.36 -11.91
C LEU A 164 2.77 9.82 -12.94
N ASN A 165 1.47 9.79 -12.61
CA ASN A 165 0.41 10.35 -13.44
C ASN A 165 0.33 11.90 -13.38
N GLY A 166 1.19 12.54 -12.57
CA GLY A 166 1.22 13.99 -12.35
C GLY A 166 0.20 14.50 -11.34
N SER A 167 -0.54 13.61 -10.66
CA SER A 167 -1.52 14.01 -9.66
C SER A 167 -0.83 14.35 -8.32
N ASN A 168 -1.21 15.50 -7.76
CA ASN A 168 -0.79 15.91 -6.43
C ASN A 168 -1.74 15.32 -5.39
N LYS A 169 -1.17 14.71 -4.36
CA LYS A 169 -1.88 14.10 -3.25
C LYS A 169 -1.35 14.63 -1.93
N THR A 170 -2.19 14.55 -0.92
CA THR A 170 -1.86 14.97 0.44
C THR A 170 -2.23 13.85 1.39
N PHE A 171 -1.29 13.48 2.23
CA PHE A 171 -1.50 12.57 3.34
C PHE A 171 -1.37 13.34 4.66
N THR A 172 -2.26 13.08 5.62
CA THR A 172 -2.31 13.78 6.89
C THR A 172 -2.27 12.79 8.05
N TYR A 173 -1.40 13.04 9.03
CA TYR A 173 -1.26 12.24 10.22
C TYR A 173 -1.41 13.11 11.48
N PRO A 174 -2.55 13.02 12.20
CA PRO A 174 -2.79 13.84 13.38
C PRO A 174 -2.06 13.28 14.60
N PHE A 175 -1.41 14.16 15.38
CA PHE A 175 -0.67 13.81 16.58
C PHE A 175 -0.78 14.89 17.66
N THR A 176 -0.42 14.52 18.89
CA THR A 176 -0.37 15.46 20.01
C THR A 176 1.02 16.06 20.13
N CYS A 177 1.10 17.38 20.19
CA CYS A 177 2.32 18.15 20.29
C CYS A 177 2.22 19.16 21.43
N SER A 178 3.37 19.56 21.98
CA SER A 178 3.43 20.78 22.80
C SER A 178 3.43 21.99 21.86
N PRO A 179 2.52 22.97 22.03
CA PRO A 179 2.53 24.17 21.21
C PRO A 179 3.83 24.94 21.41
N PHE A 180 4.33 25.55 20.33
CA PHE A 180 5.41 26.52 20.39
C PHE A 180 4.80 27.90 20.65
N GLU A 181 5.01 28.46 21.85
CA GLU A 181 4.71 29.86 22.10
C GLU A 181 5.81 30.72 21.46
N VAL A 182 5.47 31.39 20.36
CA VAL A 182 6.30 32.49 19.84
C VAL A 182 6.21 33.59 20.89
N SER A 183 7.17 33.65 21.81
CA SER A 183 7.31 34.82 22.66
C SER A 183 7.56 36.00 21.72
N GLN A 184 6.56 36.88 21.60
CA GLN A 184 6.78 38.21 21.06
C GLN A 184 7.87 38.79 21.96
N SER A 185 9.07 38.95 21.42
CA SER A 185 10.07 39.79 22.04
C SER A 185 9.46 41.18 22.09
N HIS A 186 8.84 41.52 23.23
CA HIS A 186 8.56 42.90 23.54
C HIS A 186 9.90 43.61 23.47
N GLY A 187 10.03 44.43 22.43
CA GLY A 187 11.22 45.20 22.12
C GLY A 187 11.74 45.86 23.38
N GLY A 188 13.07 45.76 23.54
CA GLY A 188 13.76 46.38 24.64
C GLY A 188 13.38 47.85 24.75
N LEU A 189 12.99 48.26 25.97
CA LEU A 189 13.09 49.65 26.38
C LEU A 189 14.58 49.96 26.55
N SER A 190 15.18 50.45 25.47
CA SER A 190 16.23 51.43 25.55
C SER A 190 15.58 52.76 25.92
N ASP A 191 15.88 53.26 27.12
CA ASP A 191 16.14 54.68 27.43
C ASP A 191 16.60 54.72 28.91
N ARG A 192 17.89 54.94 29.19
CA ARG A 192 18.66 56.20 29.19
C ARG A 192 18.46 57.02 30.47
N GLN A 193 19.59 57.10 31.21
CA GLN A 193 20.07 58.16 32.12
C GLN A 193 19.23 58.55 33.34
#